data_AF-A0A0M1JJN9-F1
#
_entry.id   AF-A0A0M1JJN9-F1
#
_cell.length_a   1.000
_cell.length_b   1.000
_cell.length_c   1.000
_cell.angle_alpha   90.00
_cell.angle_beta   90.00
_cell.angle_gamma   90.00
#
_symmetry.space_group_name_H-M   'P 1'
#
loop_
_entity.id
_entity.type
_entity.pdbx_description
1 polymer ?
#
loop_
_entity_poly.entity_id
_entity_poly.type
_entity_poly.pdbx_seq_one_letter_code
_entity_poly.pdbx_strand_id
1 'polypeptide(L)'
;MYLIELMPKAIKDLKNLQKIEAKKVVEKIKLLKNGLIGDIKKLTNYTPEYRLRVGNYRVLFEIENQKIIVYHIKHRKDAYL
;
A
#
# COMPACT_ATOMS: atom_id res chain seq x y z
N MET A 1 9.99 -9.25 -11.13
CA MET A 1 9.87 -7.79 -10.97
C MET A 1 8.41 -7.44 -11.18
N TYR A 2 7.78 -6.75 -10.23
CA TYR A 2 6.36 -6.42 -10.28
C TYR A 2 6.12 -5.04 -10.90
N LEU A 3 5.06 -4.92 -11.70
CA LEU A 3 4.51 -3.62 -12.08
C LEU A 3 3.70 -3.06 -10.91
N ILE A 4 3.72 -1.74 -10.70
CA ILE A 4 2.92 -1.10 -9.65
C ILE A 4 1.88 -0.22 -10.30
N GLU A 5 0.64 -0.42 -9.90
CA GLU A 5 -0.51 0.36 -10.32
C GLU A 5 -1.14 1.02 -9.10
N LEU A 6 -1.36 2.33 -9.16
CA LEU A 6 -2.02 3.08 -8.09
C LEU A 6 -3.44 3.42 -8.53
N MET A 7 -4.43 2.89 -7.83
CA MET A 7 -5.82 3.24 -8.09
C MET A 7 -6.09 4.72 -7.75
N PRO A 8 -7.08 5.37 -8.37
CA PRO A 8 -7.40 6.78 -8.11
C PRO A 8 -7.59 7.12 -6.63
N LYS A 9 -8.16 6.19 -5.86
CA LYS A 9 -8.34 6.31 -4.41
C LYS A 9 -6.99 6.32 -3.67
N ALA A 10 -6.04 5.46 -4.03
CA ALA A 10 -4.69 5.47 -3.46
C ALA A 10 -3.93 6.76 -3.77
N ILE A 11 -4.10 7.31 -4.98
CA ILE A 11 -3.52 8.60 -5.35
C ILE A 11 -4.12 9.73 -4.49
N LYS A 12 -5.44 9.73 -4.28
CA LYS A 12 -6.10 10.69 -3.39
C LYS A 12 -5.63 10.55 -1.94
N ASP A 13 -5.53 9.32 -1.45
CA ASP A 13 -5.02 9.03 -0.12
C ASP A 13 -3.60 9.59 0.04
N LEU A 14 -2.67 9.32 -0.90
CA LEU A 14 -1.30 9.88 -0.90
C LEU A 14 -1.27 11.42 -0.85
N LYS A 15 -2.14 12.08 -1.61
CA LYS A 15 -2.21 13.56 -1.64
C LYS A 15 -2.66 14.15 -0.30
N ASN A 16 -3.42 13.40 0.50
CA ASN A 16 -3.89 13.82 1.80
C ASN A 16 -2.87 13.57 2.93
N LEU A 17 -1.81 12.80 2.66
CA LEU A 17 -0.74 12.59 3.62
C LEU A 17 0.15 13.84 3.74
N GLN A 18 0.70 14.06 4.93
CA GLN A 18 1.80 15.01 5.09
C GLN A 18 2.98 14.62 4.18
N LYS A 19 3.67 15.60 3.60
CA LYS A 19 4.73 15.40 2.60
C LYS A 19 5.78 14.38 3.01
N ILE A 20 6.18 14.38 4.29
CA ILE A 20 7.19 13.46 4.82
C ILE A 20 6.69 12.01 4.89
N GLU A 21 5.42 11.81 5.22
CA GLU A 21 4.81 10.49 5.29
C GLU A 21 4.51 9.96 3.88
N ALA A 22 4.01 10.82 2.99
CA ALA A 22 3.82 10.47 1.58
C ALA A 22 5.13 9.99 0.93
N LYS A 23 6.26 10.67 1.21
CA LYS A 23 7.59 10.26 0.70
C LYS A 23 7.97 8.86 1.19
N LYS A 24 7.84 8.58 2.50
CA LYS A 24 8.14 7.25 3.07
C LYS A 24 7.27 6.16 2.45
N VAL A 25 5.98 6.43 2.27
CA VAL A 25 5.04 5.49 1.66
C VAL A 25 5.43 5.19 0.21
N VAL A 26 5.73 6.21 -0.59
CA VAL A 26 6.14 6.03 -1.98
C VAL A 26 7.45 5.24 -2.09
N GLU A 27 8.43 5.51 -1.22
CA GLU A 27 9.69 4.75 -1.18
C GLU A 27 9.44 3.27 -0.88
N LYS A 28 8.60 2.96 0.11
CA LYS A 28 8.26 1.58 0.44
C LYS A 28 7.44 0.88 -0.64
N ILE A 29 6.51 1.58 -1.29
CA ILE A 29 5.77 1.05 -2.44
C ILE A 29 6.74 0.71 -3.57
N LYS A 30 7.71 1.58 -3.90
CA LYS A 30 8.70 1.31 -4.95
C LYS A 30 9.53 0.04 -4.69
N LEU A 31 9.86 -0.26 -3.44
CA LEU A 31 10.57 -1.49 -3.08
C LEU A 31 9.76 -2.75 -3.42
N LEU A 32 8.42 -2.66 -3.46
CA LEU A 32 7.57 -3.79 -3.81
C LEU A 32 7.80 -4.29 -5.25
N LYS A 33 8.36 -3.46 -6.14
CA LYS A 33 8.76 -3.89 -7.50
C LYS A 33 9.74 -5.05 -7.47
N ASN A 34 10.58 -5.10 -6.44
CA ASN A 34 11.62 -6.11 -6.29
C ASN A 34 11.13 -7.36 -5.54
N GLY A 35 9.86 -7.39 -5.13
CA GLY A 35 9.27 -8.47 -4.36
C GLY A 35 8.50 -7.96 -3.14
N LEU A 36 7.83 -8.86 -2.43
CA LEU A 36 7.09 -8.54 -1.20
C LEU A 36 8.06 -8.33 -0.03
N ILE A 37 8.80 -7.23 -0.08
CA ILE A 37 9.82 -6.87 0.91
C ILE A 37 9.23 -5.87 1.91
N GLY A 38 9.32 -6.17 3.20
CA GLY A 38 8.91 -5.30 4.30
C GLY A 38 7.92 -5.96 5.27
N ASP A 39 7.28 -5.15 6.10
CA ASP A 39 6.21 -5.59 7.01
C ASP A 39 4.91 -5.76 6.22
N ILE A 40 4.82 -6.88 5.51
CA ILE A 40 3.68 -7.27 4.67
C ILE A 40 2.94 -8.42 5.35
N LYS A 41 1.62 -8.31 5.40
CA LYS A 41 0.74 -9.37 5.88
C LYS A 41 -0.36 -9.63 4.87
N LYS A 42 -0.59 -10.91 4.56
CA LYS A 42 -1.80 -11.34 3.86
C LYS A 42 -3.00 -11.28 4.83
N LEU A 43 -4.06 -10.63 4.40
CA LEU A 43 -5.33 -10.52 5.12
C LEU A 43 -6.22 -11.71 4.72
N THR A 44 -6.87 -12.33 5.70
CA THR A 44 -7.81 -13.43 5.49
C THR A 44 -9.21 -12.87 5.25
N ASN A 45 -9.95 -13.39 4.26
CA ASN A 45 -11.32 -12.98 3.93
C ASN A 45 -11.47 -11.46 3.68
N TYR A 46 -10.47 -10.83 3.07
CA TYR A 46 -10.47 -9.40 2.84
C TYR A 46 -9.90 -9.07 1.46
N THR A 47 -10.56 -8.18 0.73
CA THR A 47 -10.08 -7.62 -0.53
C THR A 47 -9.85 -6.13 -0.33
N PRO A 48 -8.63 -5.60 -0.53
CA PRO A 48 -7.44 -6.24 -1.10
C PRO A 48 -6.71 -7.17 -0.12
N GLU A 49 -6.15 -8.27 -0.62
CA GLU A 49 -5.63 -9.36 0.22
C GLU A 49 -4.32 -9.05 0.96
N TYR A 50 -3.62 -7.95 0.68
CA TYR A 50 -2.33 -7.65 1.29
C TYR A 50 -2.30 -6.28 1.94
N ARG A 51 -1.49 -6.20 3.00
CA ARG A 51 -1.21 -4.96 3.72
C ARG A 51 0.27 -4.79 3.97
N LEU A 52 0.83 -3.68 3.50
CA LEU A 52 2.17 -3.20 3.86
C LEU A 52 2.06 -2.13 4.95
N ARG A 53 2.82 -2.28 6.04
CA ARG A 53 2.93 -1.24 7.09
C ARG A 53 4.07 -0.27 6.76
N VAL A 54 3.76 1.02 6.80
CA VAL A 54 4.74 2.11 6.66
C VAL A 54 4.52 3.12 7.78
N GLY A 55 5.28 2.97 8.88
CA GLY A 55 5.11 3.80 10.07
C GLY A 55 3.69 3.69 10.63
N ASN A 56 2.96 4.81 10.57
CA ASN A 56 1.56 4.92 11.00
C ASN A 56 0.54 4.68 9.88
N TYR A 57 0.96 4.33 8.66
CA TYR A 57 0.08 4.08 7.54
C TYR A 57 0.10 2.62 7.10
N ARG A 58 -1.01 2.20 6.49
CA ARG A 58 -1.22 0.90 5.89
C ARG A 58 -1.53 1.08 4.42
N VAL A 59 -0.73 0.44 3.59
CA VAL A 59 -0.95 0.35 2.15
C VAL A 59 -1.69 -0.96 1.89
N LEU A 60 -2.93 -0.88 1.43
CA LEU A 60 -3.75 -2.02 1.05
C LEU A 60 -3.62 -2.26 -0.44
N PHE A 61 -3.22 -3.48 -0.80
CA PHE A 61 -2.93 -3.84 -2.18
C PHE A 61 -3.24 -5.31 -2.43
N GLU A 62 -3.30 -5.68 -3.70
CA GLU A 62 -3.32 -7.08 -4.13
C GLU A 62 -2.31 -7.33 -5.24
N ILE A 63 -2.14 -8.61 -5.59
CA ILE A 63 -1.19 -9.04 -6.60
C ILE A 63 -1.97 -9.80 -7.68
N GLU A 64 -1.99 -9.26 -8.89
CA GLU A 64 -2.64 -9.88 -10.05
C GLU A 64 -1.67 -9.92 -11.23
N ASN A 65 -1.41 -11.10 -11.81
CA ASN A 65 -0.60 -11.24 -13.03
C ASN A 65 0.74 -10.47 -12.99
N GLN A 66 1.47 -10.55 -11.87
CA GLN A 66 2.72 -9.81 -11.61
C GLN A 66 2.57 -8.28 -11.52
N LYS A 67 1.36 -7.78 -11.30
CA LYS A 67 1.07 -6.40 -10.94
C LYS A 67 0.71 -6.31 -9.46
N ILE A 68 1.19 -5.26 -8.81
CA ILE A 68 0.80 -4.86 -7.47
C ILE A 68 -0.16 -3.70 -7.63
N ILE A 69 -1.42 -3.95 -7.31
CA ILE A 69 -2.51 -2.98 -7.43
C ILE A 69 -2.76 -2.38 -6.06
N VAL A 70 -2.40 -1.11 -5.86
CA VAL A 70 -2.58 -0.40 -4.60
C VAL A 70 -3.91 0.33 -4.61
N TYR A 71 -4.80 -0.04 -3.69
CA TYR A 71 -6.15 0.50 -3.59
C TYR A 71 -6.24 1.68 -2.63
N HIS A 72 -5.58 1.55 -1.48
CA HIS A 72 -5.79 2.46 -0.36
C HIS A 72 -4.55 2.66 0.48
N ILE A 73 -4.41 3.87 1.02
CA ILE A 73 -3.38 4.21 2.00
C ILE A 73 -4.07 4.86 3.18
N LYS A 74 -4.21 4.09 4.26
CA LYS A 74 -5.00 4.48 5.44
C LYS A 74 -4.12 4.63 6.66
N HIS A 75 -4.45 5.58 7.51
CA HIS A 75 -3.78 5.70 8.80
C HIS A 75 -4.11 4.48 9.67
N ARG A 76 -3.21 4.10 10.58
CA ARG A 76 -3.33 2.92 11.45
C ARG A 76 -4.61 2.95 12.29
N LYS A 77 -5.04 4.16 12.66
CA LYS A 77 -6.25 4.40 13.46
C LYS A 77 -7.54 4.25 12.64
N ASP A 78 -7.48 4.46 11.33
CA ASP A 78 -8.67 4.47 10.45
C ASP A 78 -8.80 3.18 9.63
N ALA A 79 -7.80 2.29 9.73
CA ALA A 79 -7.74 1.03 8.99
C ALA A 79 -8.39 -0.15 9.74
N TYR A 80 -9.25 0.14 10.70
CA TYR A 80 -10.21 -0.80 11.28
C TYR A 80 -11.58 -0.10 11.27
N LEU A 81 -12.32 -0.34 10.20
CA LEU A 81 -13.78 -0.34 10.19
C LEU A 81 -14.20 -1.76 9.84
#